data_AF-A0A974YGW2-F1
#
_entry.id   AF-A0A974YGW2-F1
#
_cell.length_a   1.000
_cell.length_b   1.000
_cell.length_c   1.000
_cell.angle_alpha   90.00
_cell.angle_beta   90.00
_cell.angle_gamma   90.00
#
_symmetry.space_group_name_H-M   'P 1'
#
loop_
_entity.id
_entity.type
_entity.pdbx_description
1 polymer ?
#
loop_
_entity_poly.entity_id
_entity_poly.type
_entity_poly.pdbx_seq_one_letter_code
_entity_poly.pdbx_strand_id
1 'polypeptide(L)'
;MTETSPPEFLSDERFISEHRRVFVMFMGRDGYSQEMSTEEFPRLRETVKLDACPKAYLRLQRTGSRFALDRRKKMEIAEIYHKAGEHAYYGYCVALGIKPE
;
A
#
# COMPACT_ATOMS: atom_id res chain seq x y z
N MET A 1 20.34 -5.22 -25.18
CA MET A 1 20.25 -5.43 -23.73
C MET A 1 18.78 -5.27 -23.40
N THR A 2 18.06 -6.36 -23.20
CA THR A 2 16.65 -6.34 -22.81
C THR A 2 16.60 -5.84 -21.37
N GLU A 3 16.17 -4.60 -21.18
CA GLU A 3 15.70 -4.10 -19.89
C GLU A 3 14.60 -5.05 -19.44
N THR A 4 14.93 -5.92 -18.49
CA THR A 4 13.95 -6.74 -17.78
C THR A 4 13.16 -5.80 -16.89
N SER A 5 12.17 -5.11 -17.46
CA SER A 5 11.11 -4.50 -16.66
C SER A 5 10.57 -5.61 -15.73
N PRO A 6 10.49 -5.37 -14.42
CA PRO A 6 9.87 -6.34 -13.52
C PRO A 6 8.49 -6.70 -14.11
N PRO A 7 8.10 -7.99 -14.15
CA PRO A 7 6.70 -8.32 -14.42
C PRO A 7 5.83 -7.48 -13.49
N GLU A 8 4.71 -6.96 -13.99
CA GLU A 8 3.85 -5.97 -13.35
C GLU A 8 3.17 -6.55 -12.09
N PHE A 9 3.93 -6.99 -11.08
CA PHE A 9 3.40 -7.59 -9.85
C PHE A 9 2.47 -6.61 -9.12
N LEU A 10 2.64 -5.31 -9.39
CA LEU A 10 1.75 -4.22 -8.96
C LEU A 10 0.31 -4.35 -9.48
N SER A 11 0.10 -5.07 -10.60
CA SER A 11 -1.21 -5.40 -11.15
C SER A 11 -1.66 -6.84 -10.86
N ASP A 12 -0.83 -7.67 -10.22
CA ASP A 12 -1.21 -9.03 -9.83
C ASP A 12 -2.17 -9.02 -8.62
N GLU A 13 -3.37 -9.58 -8.80
CA GLU A 13 -4.41 -9.67 -7.77
C GLU A 13 -3.94 -10.39 -6.49
N ARG A 14 -3.01 -11.35 -6.60
CA ARG A 14 -2.46 -12.06 -5.44
C ARG A 14 -1.60 -11.12 -4.60
N PHE A 15 -0.77 -10.31 -5.26
CA PHE A 15 0.02 -9.29 -4.58
C PHE A 15 -0.87 -8.22 -3.96
N ILE A 16 -1.87 -7.71 -4.71
CA ILE A 16 -2.80 -6.68 -4.22
C ILE A 16 -3.57 -7.18 -2.99
N SER A 17 -4.05 -8.43 -3.02
CA SER A 17 -4.73 -9.06 -1.89
C SER A 17 -3.82 -9.16 -0.66
N GLU A 18 -2.57 -9.59 -0.85
CA GLU A 18 -1.61 -9.70 0.25
C GLU A 18 -1.22 -8.33 0.80
N HIS A 19 -1.00 -7.34 -0.06
CA HIS A 19 -0.72 -5.96 0.33
C HIS A 19 -1.85 -5.36 1.14
N ARG A 20 -3.11 -5.56 0.72
CA ARG A 20 -4.28 -5.13 1.48
C ARG A 20 -4.32 -5.80 2.85
N ARG A 21 -4.05 -7.11 2.92
CA ARG A 21 -4.04 -7.87 4.18
C ARG A 21 -3.00 -7.32 5.17
N VAL A 22 -1.76 -7.12 4.71
CA VAL A 22 -0.67 -6.58 5.54
C VAL A 22 -0.95 -5.14 5.93
N PHE A 23 -1.49 -4.32 5.02
CA PHE A 23 -1.85 -2.93 5.30
C PHE A 23 -2.90 -2.81 6.41
N VAL A 24 -3.98 -3.58 6.32
CA VAL A 24 -5.03 -3.61 7.37
C VAL A 24 -4.45 -4.03 8.72
N MET A 25 -3.53 -5.01 8.72
CA MET A 25 -2.86 -5.45 9.95
C MET A 25 -2.01 -4.33 10.58
N PHE A 26 -1.23 -3.61 9.77
CA PHE A 26 -0.37 -2.53 10.27
C PHE A 26 -1.20 -1.33 10.74
N MET A 27 -2.25 -0.97 9.99
CA MET A 27 -3.20 0.07 10.39
C MET A 27 -3.87 -0.26 11.74
N GLY A 28 -4.30 -1.52 11.93
CA GLY A 28 -4.88 -1.97 13.20
C GLY A 28 -3.90 -1.90 14.37
N ARG A 29 -2.63 -2.27 14.15
CA ARG A 29 -1.55 -2.14 15.15
C ARG A 29 -1.36 -0.68 15.59
N ASP A 30 -1.47 0.25 14.65
CA ASP A 30 -1.26 1.68 14.88
C ASP A 30 -2.55 2.42 15.32
N GLY A 31 -3.63 1.67 15.60
CA GLY A 31 -4.86 2.17 16.22
C GLY A 31 -5.92 2.69 15.24
N TYR A 32 -5.77 2.47 13.94
CA TYR A 32 -6.77 2.84 12.94
C TYR A 32 -7.83 1.75 12.78
N SER A 33 -9.05 2.15 12.43
CA SER A 33 -10.15 1.20 12.25
C SER A 33 -10.03 0.42 10.94
N GLN A 34 -10.66 -0.76 10.90
CA GLN A 34 -10.68 -1.60 9.71
C GLN A 34 -11.44 -0.93 8.56
N GLU A 35 -12.48 -0.14 8.85
CA GLU A 35 -13.22 0.63 7.84
C GLU A 35 -12.32 1.70 7.22
N MET A 36 -11.57 2.45 8.02
CA MET A 36 -10.59 3.41 7.50
C MET A 36 -9.56 2.72 6.61
N SER A 37 -9.01 1.59 7.06
CA SER A 37 -8.04 0.82 6.29
C SER A 37 -8.63 0.36 4.95
N THR A 38 -9.90 -0.02 4.93
CA THR A 38 -10.60 -0.47 3.72
C THR A 38 -10.89 0.68 2.75
N GLU A 39 -11.25 1.86 3.25
CA GLU A 39 -11.50 3.06 2.44
C GLU A 39 -10.20 3.67 1.89
N GLU A 40 -9.12 3.69 2.68
CA GLU A 40 -7.87 4.35 2.29
C GLU A 40 -6.98 3.53 1.35
N PHE A 41 -7.00 2.20 1.47
CA PHE A 41 -6.16 1.32 0.64
C PHE A 41 -6.29 1.58 -0.89
N PRO A 42 -7.48 1.56 -1.50
CA PRO A 42 -7.60 1.82 -2.94
C PRO A 42 -7.13 3.23 -3.31
N ARG A 43 -7.36 4.23 -2.45
CA ARG A 43 -6.95 5.62 -2.68
C ARG A 43 -5.44 5.77 -2.68
N LEU A 44 -4.76 5.10 -1.74
CA LEU A 44 -3.31 5.02 -1.67
C LEU A 44 -2.73 4.31 -2.89
N ARG A 45 -3.36 3.22 -3.33
CA ARG A 45 -2.95 2.50 -4.54
C ARG A 45 -3.02 3.37 -5.80
N GLU A 46 -4.08 4.14 -5.96
CA GLU A 46 -4.25 5.05 -7.10
C GLU A 46 -3.25 6.21 -7.11
N THR A 47 -2.89 6.75 -5.94
CA THR A 47 -2.19 8.04 -5.85
C THR A 47 -0.75 7.98 -5.38
N VAL A 48 -0.45 7.07 -4.46
CA VAL A 48 0.91 6.90 -3.95
C VAL A 48 1.66 5.99 -4.90
N LYS A 49 1.06 4.87 -5.31
CA LYS A 49 1.72 3.74 -5.98
C LYS A 49 2.91 3.22 -5.14
N LEU A 50 3.18 1.92 -5.16
CA LEU A 50 4.20 1.35 -4.26
C LEU A 50 5.61 1.85 -4.52
N ASP A 51 5.82 2.26 -5.75
CA ASP A 51 7.00 2.78 -6.41
C ASP A 51 7.13 4.32 -6.34
N ALA A 52 6.10 5.05 -5.87
CA ALA A 52 6.13 6.52 -5.85
C ALA A 52 6.18 7.13 -4.45
N CYS A 53 6.31 8.46 -4.40
CA CYS A 53 6.63 9.19 -3.19
C CYS A 53 5.43 9.22 -2.20
N PRO A 54 5.60 8.85 -0.92
CA PRO A 54 4.53 8.93 0.10
C PRO A 54 3.87 10.32 0.20
N LYS A 55 4.62 11.38 -0.15
CA LYS A 55 4.13 12.77 -0.18
C LYS A 55 3.02 13.02 -1.21
N ALA A 56 2.85 12.15 -2.20
CA ALA A 56 1.75 12.24 -3.18
C ALA A 56 0.38 12.19 -2.49
N TYR A 57 0.26 11.42 -1.40
CA TYR A 57 -0.98 11.30 -0.64
C TYR A 57 -1.43 12.61 0.03
N LEU A 58 -0.49 13.53 0.30
CA LEU A 58 -0.84 14.86 0.81
C LEU A 58 -1.69 15.66 -0.17
N ARG A 59 -1.51 15.41 -1.47
CA ARG A 59 -2.23 16.08 -2.57
C ARG A 59 -3.60 15.48 -2.82
N LEU A 60 -3.88 14.27 -2.29
CA LEU A 60 -5.19 13.64 -2.39
C LEU A 60 -6.23 14.54 -1.72
N GLN A 61 -7.23 14.97 -2.48
CA GLN A 61 -8.34 15.74 -1.93
C GLN A 61 -9.11 14.90 -0.88
N ARG A 62 -9.88 15.57 -0.01
CA ARG A 62 -10.67 14.91 1.04
C ARG A 62 -11.77 13.98 0.50
N THR A 63 -12.09 14.05 -0.78
CA THR A 63 -13.12 13.26 -1.43
C THR A 63 -12.73 11.77 -1.48
N GLY A 64 -13.61 10.89 -0.98
CA GLY A 64 -13.43 9.43 -1.05
C GLY A 64 -13.16 8.70 0.27
N SER A 65 -13.01 9.42 1.38
CA SER A 65 -13.00 8.83 2.74
C SER A 65 -13.84 9.66 3.67
N ARG A 66 -14.63 8.99 4.52
CA ARG A 66 -15.43 9.67 5.55
C ARG A 66 -14.58 10.19 6.70
N PHE A 67 -13.31 9.80 6.78
CA PHE A 67 -12.42 10.14 7.87
C PHE A 67 -11.68 11.46 7.61
N ALA A 68 -11.76 12.38 8.58
CA ALA A 68 -11.01 13.63 8.54
C ALA A 68 -9.54 13.39 8.91
N LEU A 69 -8.72 13.08 7.90
CA LEU A 69 -7.27 12.94 8.07
C LEU A 69 -6.59 14.31 8.00
N ASP A 70 -5.85 14.65 9.06
CA ASP A 70 -4.91 15.77 9.03
C ASP A 70 -3.63 15.39 8.24
N ARG A 71 -2.75 16.36 8.02
CA ARG A 71 -1.51 16.17 7.26
C ARG A 71 -0.61 15.09 7.86
N ARG A 72 -0.54 15.01 9.19
CA ARG A 72 0.33 14.05 9.89
C ARG A 72 -0.19 12.63 9.70
N LYS A 73 -1.47 12.41 9.97
CA LYS A 73 -2.13 11.11 9.76
C LYS A 73 -2.05 10.65 8.31
N LYS A 74 -2.15 11.59 7.35
CA LYS A 74 -1.93 11.24 5.95
C LYS A 74 -0.53 10.68 5.71
N MET A 75 0.51 11.33 6.21
CA MET A 75 1.87 10.82 6.07
C MET A 75 2.05 9.46 6.75
N GLU A 76 1.55 9.31 7.98
CA GLU A 76 1.61 8.04 8.72
C GLU A 76 0.97 6.90 7.92
N ILE A 77 -0.25 7.10 7.40
CA ILE A 77 -0.97 6.11 6.60
C ILE A 77 -0.23 5.78 5.29
N ALA A 78 0.35 6.78 4.61
CA ALA A 78 1.15 6.55 3.41
C ALA A 78 2.42 5.75 3.70
N GLU A 79 3.10 6.01 4.81
CA GLU A 79 4.27 5.24 5.25
C GLU A 79 3.90 3.80 5.62
N ILE A 80 2.77 3.61 6.30
CA ILE A 80 2.23 2.27 6.60
C ILE A 80 1.95 1.51 5.30
N TYR A 81 1.36 2.16 4.30
CA TYR A 81 1.09 1.57 2.99
C TYR A 81 2.36 1.09 2.28
N HIS A 82 3.43 1.88 2.26
CA HIS A 82 4.70 1.46 1.66
C HIS A 82 5.32 0.28 2.38
N LYS A 83 5.45 0.36 3.73
CA LYS A 83 5.99 -0.73 4.53
C LYS A 83 5.18 -2.01 4.33
N ALA A 84 3.86 -1.91 4.34
CA ALA A 84 3.00 -3.06 4.08
C ALA A 84 3.27 -3.69 2.70
N GLY A 85 3.61 -2.88 1.70
CA GLY A 85 3.95 -3.33 0.37
C GLY A 85 5.29 -4.07 0.28
N GLU A 86 6.32 -3.58 0.96
CA GLU A 86 7.62 -4.25 1.06
C GLU A 86 7.45 -5.65 1.70
N HIS A 87 6.68 -5.72 2.79
CA HIS A 87 6.35 -6.99 3.45
C HIS A 87 5.51 -7.92 2.56
N ALA A 88 4.51 -7.37 1.85
CA ALA A 88 3.69 -8.14 0.94
C ALA A 88 4.46 -8.66 -0.28
N TYR A 89 5.45 -7.91 -0.75
CA TYR A 89 6.33 -8.33 -1.84
C TYR A 89 7.14 -9.56 -1.43
N TYR A 90 7.71 -9.54 -0.23
CA TYR A 90 8.39 -10.72 0.32
C TYR A 90 7.47 -11.95 0.37
N GLY A 91 6.25 -11.79 0.89
CA GLY A 91 5.25 -12.87 0.93
C GLY A 91 4.85 -13.39 -0.46
N TYR A 92 4.67 -12.47 -1.41
CA TYR A 92 4.36 -12.77 -2.80
C TYR A 92 5.50 -13.55 -3.49
N CYS A 93 6.75 -13.14 -3.31
CA CYS A 93 7.92 -13.87 -3.82
C CYS A 93 7.99 -15.30 -3.27
N VAL A 94 7.82 -15.46 -1.94
CA VAL A 94 7.82 -16.79 -1.29
C VAL A 94 6.70 -17.67 -1.84
N ALA A 95 5.49 -17.15 -2.01
CA ALA A 95 4.35 -17.89 -2.55
C ALA A 95 4.57 -18.36 -4.00
N LEU A 96 5.41 -17.65 -4.77
CA LEU A 96 5.77 -17.99 -6.13
C LEU A 96 7.06 -18.83 -6.24
N GLY A 97 7.72 -19.14 -5.12
CA GLY A 97 9.03 -19.81 -5.12
C GLY A 97 10.16 -18.94 -5.67
N ILE A 98 9.96 -17.63 -5.74
CA ILE A 98 10.98 -16.66 -6.15
C ILE A 98 11.79 -16.28 -4.92
N LYS A 99 13.11 -16.31 -5.02
CA LYS A 99 13.98 -15.81 -3.96
C LYS A 99 13.91 -14.27 -3.97
N PRO A 100 13.42 -13.62 -2.89
CA PRO A 100 13.42 -12.16 -2.83
C PRO A 100 14.88 -11.68 -2.78
N GLU A 101 15.21 -10.69 -3.62
CA GLU A 101 16.49 -9.96 -3.59
C GLU A 101 16.48 -8.84 -2.55
#